data_AF-A0A1F7GKM1-F1
#
_entry.id   AF-A0A1F7GKM1-F1
#
_cell.length_a   1.000
_cell.length_b   1.000
_cell.length_c   1.000
_cell.angle_alpha   90.00
_cell.angle_beta   90.00
_cell.angle_gamma   90.00
#
_symmetry.space_group_name_H-M   'P 1'
#
loop_
_entity.id
_entity.type
_entity.pdbx_description
1 polymer ?
#
loop_
_entity_poly.entity_id
_entity_poly.type
_entity_poly.pdbx_seq_one_letter_code
_entity_poly.pdbx_strand_id
1 'polypeptide(L)'
;MNILKKGFTLIELIIVIAILGILAAGLLAILDPIEQINRATDTKYLTSAGEIKNSVERYYASKQYYPWCTSAGCATYRAPCTAARSRTAFATGGTCAAAVLTELINTGELKTGTTVNSVINLEVEAGGDPYQLSWVPASKNVKTQYAAVAGNSGVYVAPIATDACATIGTAALCPNTSATCTYCLFK
;
A
#
# COMPACT_ATOMS: atom_id res chain seq x y z
N MET A 1 -32.68 -30.61 -48.26
CA MET A 1 -33.38 -30.14 -47.04
C MET A 1 -32.93 -28.70 -46.78
N ASN A 2 -33.64 -27.72 -47.31
CA ASN A 2 -33.24 -26.32 -47.19
C ASN A 2 -33.77 -25.76 -45.87
N ILE A 3 -32.87 -25.62 -44.91
CA ILE A 3 -33.09 -24.90 -43.65
C ILE A 3 -33.28 -23.40 -43.98
N LEU A 4 -34.53 -22.94 -43.94
CA LEU A 4 -34.87 -21.51 -44.03
C LEU A 4 -34.20 -20.78 -42.87
N LYS A 5 -33.12 -20.05 -43.15
CA LYS A 5 -32.47 -19.17 -42.17
C LYS A 5 -33.41 -17.98 -41.89
N LYS A 6 -34.15 -18.03 -40.79
CA LYS A 6 -34.91 -16.89 -40.24
C LYS A 6 -33.91 -15.79 -39.86
N GLY A 7 -33.91 -14.68 -40.59
CA GLY A 7 -33.16 -13.48 -40.23
C GLY A 7 -33.83 -12.75 -39.06
N PHE A 8 -33.04 -12.13 -38.20
CA PHE A 8 -33.52 -11.21 -37.16
C PHE A 8 -34.17 -9.99 -37.82
N THR A 9 -35.30 -9.52 -37.28
CA THR A 9 -35.90 -8.27 -37.76
C THR A 9 -35.10 -7.07 -37.25
N LEU A 10 -35.07 -6.01 -38.05
CA LEU A 10 -34.38 -4.76 -37.69
C LEU A 10 -34.92 -4.17 -36.38
N ILE A 11 -36.23 -4.29 -36.15
CA ILE A 11 -36.87 -3.80 -34.92
C ILE A 11 -36.49 -4.61 -33.69
N GLU A 12 -36.34 -5.94 -33.80
CA GLU A 12 -35.85 -6.78 -32.71
C GLU A 12 -34.43 -6.37 -32.30
N LEU A 13 -33.55 -6.10 -33.27
CA LEU A 13 -32.19 -5.66 -32.98
C LEU A 13 -32.16 -4.31 -32.27
N ILE A 14 -33.01 -3.36 -32.70
CA ILE A 14 -33.08 -2.01 -32.10
C ILE A 14 -33.59 -2.07 -30.65
N ILE A 15 -34.61 -2.88 -30.37
CA ILE A 15 -35.14 -3.02 -29.00
C ILE A 15 -34.08 -3.63 -28.08
N VAL A 16 -33.31 -4.62 -28.57
CA VAL A 16 -32.26 -5.26 -27.78
C VAL A 16 -31.16 -4.27 -27.40
N ILE A 17 -30.64 -3.48 -28.35
CA ILE A 17 -29.61 -2.48 -28.02
C ILE A 17 -30.14 -1.37 -27.11
N ALA A 18 -31.43 -1.01 -27.23
CA ALA A 18 -32.07 -0.04 -26.35
C ALA A 18 -32.16 -0.56 -24.91
N ILE A 19 -32.60 -1.81 -24.72
CA ILE A 19 -32.66 -2.45 -23.41
C ILE A 19 -31.26 -2.63 -22.81
N LEU A 20 -30.29 -3.09 -23.61
CA LEU A 20 -28.89 -3.22 -23.17
C LEU A 20 -28.29 -1.87 -22.75
N GLY A 21 -28.62 -0.79 -23.46
CA GLY A 21 -28.18 0.57 -23.11
C GLY A 21 -28.71 1.02 -21.75
N ILE A 22 -30.00 0.81 -21.47
CA ILE A 22 -30.61 1.20 -20.19
C ILE A 22 -30.04 0.37 -19.03
N LEU A 23 -29.90 -0.94 -19.22
CA LEU A 23 -29.35 -1.83 -18.20
C LEU A 23 -27.87 -1.50 -17.90
N ALA A 24 -27.07 -1.21 -18.93
CA ALA A 24 -25.67 -0.82 -18.76
C ALA A 24 -25.53 0.50 -18.01
N ALA A 25 -26.35 1.51 -18.32
CA ALA A 25 -26.34 2.79 -17.62
C ALA A 25 -26.75 2.65 -16.14
N GLY A 26 -27.78 1.84 -15.85
CA GLY A 26 -28.20 1.55 -14.48
C GLY A 26 -27.12 0.84 -13.66
N LEU A 27 -26.39 -0.10 -14.26
CA LEU A 27 -25.30 -0.82 -13.59
C LEU A 27 -24.15 0.10 -13.18
N LEU A 28 -23.73 1.00 -14.08
CA LEU A 28 -22.66 1.98 -13.81
C LEU A 28 -23.07 3.07 -12.81
N ALA A 29 -24.38 3.32 -12.64
CA ALA A 29 -24.88 4.24 -11.63
C ALA A 29 -24.83 3.64 -10.21
N ILE A 30 -24.92 2.31 -10.10
CA ILE A 30 -24.93 1.58 -8.82
C ILE A 30 -23.51 1.17 -8.40
N LEU A 31 -22.69 0.72 -9.35
CA LEU A 31 -21.30 0.35 -9.11
C LEU A 31 -20.41 1.56 -9.39
N ASP A 32 -19.57 1.95 -8.43
CA ASP A 32 -18.43 2.85 -8.69
C ASP A 32 -17.24 1.96 -9.14
N PRO A 33 -17.04 1.71 -10.45
CA PRO A 33 -15.99 0.83 -10.93
C PRO A 33 -14.60 1.35 -10.56
N ILE A 34 -14.45 2.67 -10.45
CA ILE A 34 -13.19 3.32 -10.09
C ILE A 34 -12.85 2.97 -8.65
N GLU A 35 -13.82 3.04 -7.74
CA GLU A 35 -13.64 2.66 -6.35
C GLU A 35 -13.31 1.17 -6.19
N GLN A 36 -13.89 0.29 -7.01
CA GLN A 36 -13.57 -1.14 -6.99
C GLN A 36 -12.12 -1.41 -7.44
N ILE A 37 -11.65 -0.73 -8.49
CA ILE A 37 -10.25 -0.82 -8.95
C ILE A 37 -9.30 -0.28 -7.88
N ASN A 38 -9.65 0.81 -7.21
CA ASN A 38 -8.84 1.39 -6.13
C ASN A 38 -8.72 0.42 -4.95
N ARG A 39 -9.79 -0.27 -4.56
CA ARG A 39 -9.75 -1.30 -3.52
C ARG A 39 -8.87 -2.50 -3.89
N ALA A 40 -8.94 -2.95 -5.14
CA ALA A 40 -8.06 -4.01 -5.64
C ALA A 40 -6.59 -3.59 -5.59
N THR A 41 -6.32 -2.32 -5.93
CA THR A 41 -4.98 -1.71 -5.86
C THR A 41 -4.47 -1.62 -4.42
N ASP A 42 -5.30 -1.18 -3.48
CA ASP A 42 -4.93 -1.11 -2.06
C ASP A 42 -4.66 -2.51 -1.47
N THR A 43 -5.45 -3.51 -1.88
CA THR A 43 -5.20 -4.92 -1.49
C THR A 43 -3.84 -5.41 -2.00
N LYS A 44 -3.45 -5.05 -3.23
CA LYS A 44 -2.13 -5.35 -3.78
C LYS A 44 -1.01 -4.71 -2.95
N TYR A 45 -1.21 -3.48 -2.47
CA TYR A 45 -0.23 -2.81 -1.61
C TYR A 45 -0.14 -3.49 -0.24
N LEU A 46 -1.25 -4.00 0.31
CA LEU A 46 -1.26 -4.81 1.53
C LEU A 46 -0.41 -6.06 1.42
N THR A 47 -0.63 -6.82 0.36
CA THR A 47 0.15 -8.03 0.10
C THR A 47 1.63 -7.69 -0.04
N SER A 48 1.96 -6.66 -0.83
CA SER A 48 3.35 -6.24 -1.04
C SER A 48 4.03 -5.79 0.26
N ALA A 49 3.35 -4.98 1.08
CA ALA A 49 3.89 -4.55 2.37
C ALA A 49 4.06 -5.72 3.35
N GLY A 50 3.16 -6.69 3.35
CA GLY A 50 3.28 -7.91 4.14
C GLY A 50 4.49 -8.77 3.73
N GLU A 51 4.78 -8.85 2.43
CA GLU A 51 5.99 -9.53 1.94
C GLU A 51 7.27 -8.85 2.43
N ILE A 52 7.33 -7.50 2.37
CA ILE A 52 8.45 -6.72 2.92
C ILE A 52 8.59 -6.97 4.41
N LYS A 53 7.52 -6.81 5.20
CA LYS A 53 7.56 -7.05 6.65
C LYS A 53 8.14 -8.44 6.93
N ASN A 54 7.57 -9.48 6.33
CA ASN A 54 8.01 -10.84 6.56
C ASN A 54 9.48 -11.06 6.17
N SER A 55 9.97 -10.41 5.11
CA SER A 55 11.40 -10.47 4.76
C SER A 55 12.30 -9.76 5.77
N VAL A 56 11.87 -8.62 6.32
CA VAL A 56 12.58 -7.90 7.38
C VAL A 56 12.65 -8.74 8.66
N GLU A 57 11.54 -9.37 9.05
CA GLU A 57 11.51 -10.26 10.23
C GLU A 57 12.42 -11.48 10.05
N ARG A 58 12.44 -12.10 8.86
CA ARG A 58 13.35 -13.22 8.58
C ARG A 58 14.81 -12.79 8.61
N TYR A 59 15.12 -11.62 8.03
CA TYR A 59 16.45 -11.03 8.11
C TYR A 59 16.88 -10.81 9.56
N TYR A 60 16.01 -10.25 10.40
CA TYR A 60 16.31 -10.07 11.82
C TYR A 60 16.52 -11.41 12.54
N ALA A 61 15.68 -12.42 12.26
CA ALA A 61 15.84 -13.75 12.83
C ALA A 61 17.19 -14.39 12.47
N SER A 62 17.69 -14.16 11.23
CA SER A 62 18.95 -14.73 10.76
C SER A 62 20.19 -13.92 11.15
N LYS A 63 20.10 -12.59 11.20
CA LYS A 63 21.23 -11.68 11.42
C LYS A 63 21.31 -11.08 12.83
N GLN A 64 20.21 -11.11 13.58
CA GLN A 64 20.06 -10.46 14.90
C GLN A 64 20.21 -8.92 14.86
N TYR A 65 19.96 -8.32 13.69
CA TYR A 65 19.83 -6.88 13.49
C TYR A 65 19.02 -6.63 12.21
N TYR A 66 18.52 -5.40 12.06
CA TYR A 66 17.67 -5.03 10.93
C TYR A 66 18.45 -4.64 9.68
N PRO A 67 17.86 -4.74 8.47
CA PRO A 67 18.58 -4.56 7.20
C PRO A 67 19.08 -3.14 6.93
N TRP A 68 18.56 -2.12 7.62
CA TRP A 68 19.09 -0.74 7.59
C TRP A 68 20.33 -0.56 8.47
N CYS A 69 20.65 -1.53 9.32
CA CYS A 69 21.86 -1.59 10.11
C CYS A 69 22.90 -2.49 9.41
N THR A 70 24.17 -2.27 9.72
CA THR A 70 25.28 -3.09 9.19
C THR A 70 25.82 -4.10 10.20
N SER A 71 25.41 -3.99 11.47
CA SER A 71 25.79 -4.88 12.57
C SER A 71 24.75 -4.89 13.68
N ALA A 72 24.91 -5.83 14.62
CA ALA A 72 24.20 -5.84 15.90
C ALA A 72 24.31 -4.49 16.62
N GLY A 73 23.23 -4.09 17.30
CA GLY A 73 23.13 -2.82 18.04
C GLY A 73 23.00 -1.55 17.18
N CYS A 74 22.95 -1.68 15.85
CA CYS A 74 22.72 -0.57 14.91
C CYS A 74 23.61 0.68 15.11
N ALA A 75 24.87 0.48 15.51
CA ALA A 75 25.83 1.58 15.65
C ALA A 75 26.18 2.24 14.30
N THR A 76 26.16 1.45 13.22
CA THR A 76 26.44 1.87 11.85
C THR A 76 25.28 1.54 10.92
N TYR A 77 24.85 2.55 10.16
CA TYR A 77 23.72 2.48 9.25
C TYR A 77 24.18 2.19 7.82
N ARG A 78 23.37 1.43 7.10
CA ARG A 78 23.58 1.14 5.69
C ARG A 78 23.26 2.38 4.86
N ALA A 79 24.23 2.91 4.12
CA ALA A 79 23.98 4.10 3.29
C ALA A 79 22.84 3.85 2.27
N PRO A 80 21.89 4.79 2.09
CA PRO A 80 21.81 6.14 2.66
C PRO A 80 20.92 6.25 3.91
N CYS A 81 20.65 5.15 4.63
CA CYS A 81 20.01 5.21 5.94
C CYS A 81 20.87 6.01 6.93
N THR A 82 20.22 6.73 7.84
CA THR A 82 20.88 7.57 8.84
C THR A 82 20.40 7.19 10.24
N ALA A 83 21.14 7.62 11.26
CA ALA A 83 20.76 7.42 12.66
C ALA A 83 19.56 8.26 13.10
N ALA A 84 19.16 9.23 12.28
CA ALA A 84 17.96 10.03 12.52
C ALA A 84 16.72 9.27 12.06
N ARG A 85 15.57 9.65 12.61
CA ARG A 85 14.27 9.20 12.08
C ARG A 85 14.22 9.47 10.58
N SER A 86 13.90 8.46 9.80
CA SER A 86 13.86 8.55 8.34
C SER A 86 12.61 7.87 7.82
N ARG A 87 11.83 8.59 7.01
CA ARG A 87 10.73 8.01 6.22
C ARG A 87 11.08 8.11 4.75
N THR A 88 11.16 6.96 4.10
CA THR A 88 11.52 6.90 2.67
C THR A 88 10.64 5.93 1.91
N ALA A 89 10.26 6.30 0.70
CA ALA A 89 9.53 5.44 -0.22
C ALA A 89 10.44 4.33 -0.76
N PHE A 90 9.87 3.15 -1.01
CA PHE A 90 10.49 2.09 -1.81
C PHE A 90 10.52 2.51 -3.28
N ALA A 91 11.49 3.35 -3.63
CA ALA A 91 11.74 3.85 -4.97
C ALA A 91 13.03 3.26 -5.56
N THR A 92 13.26 3.50 -6.85
CA THR A 92 14.49 3.02 -7.50
C THR A 92 15.68 3.88 -7.05
N GLY A 93 16.55 3.29 -6.21
CA GLY A 93 17.83 3.87 -5.81
C GLY A 93 17.75 5.11 -4.91
N GLY A 94 18.82 5.39 -4.19
CA GLY A 94 19.02 6.67 -3.49
C GLY A 94 18.24 6.88 -2.18
N THR A 95 17.39 5.95 -1.76
CA THR A 95 16.67 6.02 -0.48
C THR A 95 17.05 4.89 0.48
N CYS A 96 16.81 5.09 1.79
CA CYS A 96 17.04 4.04 2.79
C CYS A 96 16.21 2.78 2.49
N ALA A 97 14.93 2.94 2.15
CA ALA A 97 14.06 1.85 1.73
C ALA A 97 14.59 1.08 0.51
N ALA A 98 15.18 1.77 -0.47
CA ALA A 98 15.80 1.13 -1.64
C ALA A 98 17.05 0.30 -1.27
N ALA A 99 17.88 0.80 -0.36
CA ALA A 99 19.05 0.07 0.14
C ALA A 99 18.63 -1.17 0.95
N VAL A 100 17.58 -1.05 1.78
CA VAL A 100 16.99 -2.16 2.53
C VAL A 100 16.43 -3.22 1.57
N LEU A 101 15.69 -2.81 0.55
CA LEU A 101 15.16 -3.74 -0.47
C LEU A 101 16.29 -4.52 -1.15
N THR A 102 17.35 -3.82 -1.55
CA THR A 102 18.51 -4.42 -2.20
C THR A 102 19.18 -5.44 -1.27
N GLU A 103 19.33 -5.12 0.01
CA GLU A 103 19.90 -6.05 0.98
C GLU A 103 19.06 -7.30 1.18
N LEU A 104 17.73 -7.14 1.31
CA LEU A 104 16.81 -8.26 1.46
C LEU A 104 16.86 -9.19 0.23
N ILE A 105 17.02 -8.63 -0.97
CA ILE A 105 17.20 -9.43 -2.19
C ILE A 105 18.56 -10.14 -2.19
N ASN A 106 19.64 -9.44 -1.87
CA ASN A 106 21.00 -9.99 -1.87
C ASN A 106 21.19 -11.11 -0.84
N THR A 107 20.50 -11.01 0.29
CA THR A 107 20.51 -12.04 1.34
C THR A 107 19.52 -13.18 1.09
N GLY A 108 18.73 -13.11 0.01
CA GLY A 108 17.74 -14.13 -0.34
C GLY A 108 16.46 -14.07 0.51
N GLU A 109 16.31 -13.05 1.35
CA GLU A 109 15.12 -12.85 2.19
C GLU A 109 13.93 -12.34 1.39
N LEU A 110 14.15 -11.76 0.22
CA LEU A 110 13.13 -11.34 -0.73
C LEU A 110 13.49 -11.80 -2.15
N LYS A 111 12.48 -12.16 -2.95
CA LYS A 111 12.70 -12.67 -4.32
C LYS A 111 13.26 -11.59 -5.24
N THR A 112 14.20 -11.97 -6.11
CA THR A 112 14.68 -11.11 -7.19
C THR A 112 13.54 -10.80 -8.15
N GLY A 113 13.37 -9.52 -8.52
CA GLY A 113 12.27 -9.07 -9.37
C GLY A 113 11.01 -8.65 -8.61
N THR A 114 11.01 -8.67 -7.27
CA THR A 114 9.94 -8.03 -6.48
C THR A 114 9.94 -6.52 -6.74
N THR A 115 8.99 -6.05 -7.56
CA THR A 115 8.69 -4.63 -7.72
C THR A 115 7.81 -4.17 -6.57
N VAL A 116 8.41 -3.47 -5.62
CA VAL A 116 7.66 -2.74 -4.58
C VAL A 116 7.23 -1.38 -5.10
N ASN A 117 6.03 -0.97 -4.68
CA ASN A 117 5.46 0.29 -5.10
C ASN A 117 6.02 1.44 -4.25
N SER A 118 6.40 2.55 -4.89
CA SER A 118 6.88 3.77 -4.23
C SER A 118 5.84 4.46 -3.35
N VAL A 119 4.58 4.01 -3.38
CA VAL A 119 3.52 4.44 -2.45
C VAL A 119 3.75 3.89 -1.04
N ILE A 120 4.48 2.77 -0.91
CA ILE A 120 4.85 2.20 0.39
C ILE A 120 6.11 2.90 0.89
N ASN A 121 6.07 3.35 2.13
CA ASN A 121 7.16 3.99 2.84
C ASN A 121 7.65 3.08 3.96
N LEU A 122 8.97 3.00 4.10
CA LEU A 122 9.63 2.51 5.29
C LEU A 122 9.93 3.71 6.18
N GLU A 123 9.53 3.63 7.45
CA GLU A 123 9.93 4.58 8.47
C GLU A 123 10.70 3.87 9.58
N VAL A 124 11.91 4.34 9.80
CA VAL A 124 12.85 3.81 10.79
C VAL A 124 13.02 4.85 11.88
N GLU A 125 12.85 4.42 13.13
CA GLU A 125 13.04 5.27 14.30
C GLU A 125 14.52 5.55 14.59
N ALA A 126 14.78 6.58 15.39
CA ALA A 126 16.13 6.87 15.84
C ALA A 126 16.67 5.68 16.66
N GLY A 127 17.85 5.18 16.32
CA GLY A 127 18.40 3.95 16.91
C GLY A 127 18.11 2.68 16.11
N GLY A 128 17.34 2.77 15.03
CA GLY A 128 17.05 1.65 14.14
C GLY A 128 15.85 0.80 14.56
N ASP A 129 15.24 1.08 15.71
CA ASP A 129 14.09 0.34 16.23
C ASP A 129 13.18 1.24 17.08
N PRO A 130 11.84 1.14 16.98
CA PRO A 130 11.07 0.26 16.08
C PRO A 130 11.04 0.76 14.62
N TYR A 131 10.51 -0.06 13.71
CA TYR A 131 10.23 0.34 12.33
C TYR A 131 8.75 0.19 12.00
N GLN A 132 8.32 0.84 10.93
CA GLN A 132 6.94 0.76 10.46
C GLN A 132 6.87 0.87 8.94
N LEU A 133 5.83 0.28 8.37
CA LEU A 133 5.47 0.45 6.97
C LEU A 133 4.20 1.28 6.87
N SER A 134 4.19 2.28 5.99
CA SER A 134 3.03 3.13 5.77
C SER A 134 2.73 3.32 4.28
N TRP A 135 1.47 3.56 3.93
CA TRP A 135 1.08 3.91 2.56
C TRP A 135 0.02 5.00 2.52
N VAL A 136 -0.35 5.46 1.33
CA VAL A 136 -1.60 6.23 1.12
C VAL A 136 -2.58 5.39 0.28
N PRO A 137 -3.77 5.02 0.81
CA PRO A 137 -4.75 4.23 0.08
C PRO A 137 -5.35 5.07 -1.05
N ALA A 138 -5.73 4.40 -2.14
CA ALA A 138 -6.43 5.00 -3.26
C ALA A 138 -7.95 5.03 -3.02
N SER A 139 -8.52 4.01 -2.38
CA SER A 139 -9.96 3.84 -2.15
C SER A 139 -10.51 4.89 -1.18
N LYS A 140 -11.61 5.53 -1.57
CA LYS A 140 -12.34 6.48 -0.72
C LYS A 140 -12.88 5.79 0.53
N ASN A 141 -13.39 4.57 0.39
CA ASN A 141 -13.98 3.83 1.49
C ASN A 141 -12.90 3.31 2.46
N VAL A 142 -11.71 2.96 1.98
CA VAL A 142 -10.57 2.67 2.86
C VAL A 142 -10.20 3.93 3.64
N LYS A 143 -10.09 5.09 2.97
CA LYS A 143 -9.81 6.36 3.66
C LYS A 143 -10.79 6.66 4.79
N THR A 144 -12.10 6.46 4.56
CA THR A 144 -13.14 6.73 5.56
C THR A 144 -13.18 5.69 6.68
N GLN A 145 -12.95 4.41 6.40
CA GLN A 145 -12.90 3.36 7.44
C GLN A 145 -11.76 3.58 8.43
N TYR A 146 -10.59 4.00 7.96
CA TYR A 146 -9.45 4.26 8.84
C TYR A 146 -9.47 5.66 9.46
N ALA A 147 -10.31 6.58 8.96
CA ALA A 147 -10.46 7.91 9.53
C ALA A 147 -11.31 7.96 10.82
N ALA A 148 -12.09 6.92 11.13
CA ALA A 148 -13.18 6.99 12.11
C ALA A 148 -13.15 5.94 13.24
N VAL A 149 -12.11 5.11 13.35
CA VAL A 149 -12.11 3.98 14.31
C VAL A 149 -11.11 4.22 15.44
N ALA A 150 -11.62 4.56 16.63
CA ALA A 150 -10.85 4.43 17.87
C ALA A 150 -10.52 2.95 18.10
N GLY A 151 -9.23 2.60 18.09
CA GLY A 151 -8.76 1.21 18.27
C GLY A 151 -8.24 0.51 17.00
N ASN A 152 -8.35 1.12 15.81
CA ASN A 152 -7.57 0.70 14.64
C ASN A 152 -6.33 1.59 14.50
N SER A 153 -5.17 0.99 14.23
CA SER A 153 -3.87 1.66 14.05
C SER A 153 -3.76 2.47 12.74
N GLY A 154 -4.80 3.22 12.35
CA GLY A 154 -4.75 4.19 11.26
C GLY A 154 -4.06 5.47 11.73
N VAL A 155 -2.75 5.42 11.94
CA VAL A 155 -2.00 6.56 12.44
C VAL A 155 -1.58 7.44 11.28
N TYR A 156 -1.94 8.71 11.39
CA TYR A 156 -1.42 9.81 10.60
C TYR A 156 0.02 10.12 10.99
N VAL A 157 0.94 10.04 10.05
CA VAL A 157 2.28 10.59 10.26
C VAL A 157 2.34 11.93 9.54
N ALA A 158 2.38 13.03 10.31
CA ALA A 158 2.67 14.35 9.76
C ALA A 158 4.03 14.32 9.02
N PRO A 159 4.30 15.27 8.11
CA PRO A 159 5.64 15.40 7.53
C PRO A 159 6.65 15.74 8.64
N ILE A 160 7.38 14.72 9.12
CA ILE A 160 8.52 14.79 10.04
C ILE A 160 8.26 15.72 11.24
N ALA A 161 7.41 15.30 12.16
CA ALA A 161 7.48 15.72 13.55
C ALA A 161 6.72 14.70 14.41
N THR A 162 7.48 13.95 15.22
CA THR A 162 7.01 13.26 16.43
C THR A 162 5.78 12.37 16.28
N ASP A 163 5.95 11.19 15.68
CA ASP A 163 5.61 9.88 16.27
C ASP A 163 5.29 8.85 15.19
N ALA A 164 6.11 7.78 15.20
CA ALA A 164 5.74 6.48 14.67
C ALA A 164 4.34 6.10 15.14
N CYS A 165 3.59 5.41 14.27
CA CYS A 165 2.28 4.85 14.52
C CYS A 165 1.82 5.03 15.99
N ALA A 166 1.20 6.19 16.30
CA ALA A 166 0.67 6.51 17.61
C ALA A 166 -0.04 5.29 18.18
N THR A 167 0.18 5.04 19.47
CA THR A 167 -0.36 3.91 20.20
C THR A 167 -1.85 3.71 19.87
N ILE A 168 -2.23 2.45 19.62
CA ILE A 168 -3.61 2.06 19.28
C ILE A 168 -4.59 2.77 20.24
N GLY A 169 -5.41 3.69 19.71
CA GLY A 169 -6.45 4.38 20.48
C GLY A 169 -6.32 5.90 20.67
N THR A 170 -5.28 6.58 20.16
CA THR A 170 -5.13 8.05 20.27
C THR A 170 -5.25 8.84 18.96
N ALA A 171 -5.74 8.23 17.88
CA ALA A 171 -5.75 8.84 16.55
C ALA A 171 -6.59 10.14 16.47
N ALA A 172 -5.93 11.26 16.15
CA ALA A 172 -6.58 12.52 15.77
C ALA A 172 -6.98 12.49 14.28
N LEU A 173 -8.19 12.91 13.92
CA LEU A 173 -8.74 12.89 12.54
C LEU A 173 -7.82 13.60 11.50
N CYS A 174 -7.72 13.09 10.24
CA CYS A 174 -7.10 13.82 9.12
C CYS A 174 -7.70 15.25 9.05
N PRO A 175 -6.91 16.33 9.14
CA PRO A 175 -7.45 17.68 9.21
C PRO A 175 -8.14 18.18 7.93
N ASN A 176 -7.98 17.52 6.77
CA ASN A 176 -8.57 17.95 5.50
C ASN A 176 -8.27 16.95 4.36
N THR A 177 -9.06 17.02 3.30
CA THR A 177 -8.92 16.27 2.04
C THR A 177 -7.69 16.64 1.20
N SER A 178 -6.81 17.52 1.70
CA SER A 178 -5.67 18.10 0.97
C SER A 178 -4.30 17.75 1.58
N ALA A 179 -4.25 17.16 2.77
CA ALA A 179 -3.01 16.62 3.33
C ALA A 179 -2.82 15.15 2.93
N THR A 180 -1.62 14.76 2.50
CA THR A 180 -1.25 13.37 2.21
C THR A 180 -1.19 12.57 3.51
N CYS A 181 -2.34 12.08 3.99
CA CYS A 181 -2.41 11.21 5.15
C CYS A 181 -1.88 9.81 4.78
N THR A 182 -0.77 9.40 5.38
CA THR A 182 -0.27 8.03 5.32
C THR A 182 -0.87 7.19 6.45
N TYR A 183 -1.10 5.91 6.17
CA TYR A 183 -1.68 4.92 7.07
C TYR A 183 -0.63 3.89 7.42
N CYS A 184 -0.47 3.65 8.72
CA CYS A 184 0.36 2.61 9.28
C CYS A 184 -0.21 1.21 9.03
N LEU A 185 0.64 0.28 8.61
CA LEU A 185 0.27 -1.11 8.34
C LEU A 185 0.75 -2.03 9.44
N PHE A 186 1.99 -1.83 9.88
CA PHE A 186 2.69 -2.69 10.81
C PHE A 186 3.59 -1.85 11.71
N LYS A 187 3.69 -2.26 12.98
CA LYS A 187 4.64 -1.81 13.99
C LYS A 187 5.34 -3.03 14.56
#